data_AF-A0A091G3W5-F1
#
_entry.id   AF-A0A091G3W5-F1
#
_cell.length_a   1.000
_cell.length_b   1.000
_cell.length_c   1.000
_cell.angle_alpha   90.00
_cell.angle_beta   90.00
_cell.angle_gamma   90.00
#
_symmetry.space_group_name_H-M   'P 1'
#
loop_
_entity.id
_entity.type
_entity.pdbx_description
1 polymer ?
#
loop_
_entity_poly.entity_id
_entity_poly.type
_entity_poly.pdbx_seq_one_letter_code
_entity_poly.pdbx_strand_id
1 'polypeptide(L)'
;PLGLKESVLPTQRSSLSNAGGNFFMAGVGFSFIFSWLLMLLVLITFVLGGNSYMVVCESWRSQQLFQLLDNPSLVPGFNLSELLGQEGGTTNLSEMYRQCQQDTALWQTLHLDQRVSLDEVLNISQYKGEISTAFEKMNITLSPISLLNQSQKDMLLNASRAGQPPNFTSILEQLDQNVTQGSLLYLAAELEQLADKADADVRDNLKADARQLRELDKEMQMSFSGLLQSLRENIHLVQHEAAQLEAQTNATLDKASEAQEFLERETANIIKNETWAFLENLLDFFETYISWAKSSLTEDVARCKPIAQALDNVETITCDYILDSLNAFWFSLGWCTFFLLPSIILAVRLAKFYRRMDIADVY
;
A
#
# COMPACT_ATOMS: atom_id res chain seq x y z
N PRO A 1 25.34 10.85 -82.18
CA PRO A 1 26.43 10.97 -81.16
C PRO A 1 27.65 11.71 -81.73
N LEU A 2 28.05 12.84 -81.13
CA LEU A 2 28.98 13.85 -81.68
C LEU A 2 30.46 13.41 -81.89
N GLY A 3 30.78 12.11 -81.86
CA GLY A 3 32.18 11.64 -81.80
C GLY A 3 32.67 10.75 -82.95
N LEU A 4 31.80 10.00 -83.63
CA LEU A 4 32.20 9.02 -84.65
C LEU A 4 31.55 9.37 -86.00
N LYS A 5 32.35 9.70 -87.00
CA LYS A 5 31.93 9.73 -88.40
C LYS A 5 32.51 8.48 -89.07
N GLU A 6 31.62 7.61 -89.55
CA GLU A 6 31.93 6.26 -90.03
C GLU A 6 32.88 6.24 -91.25
N SER A 7 32.99 7.36 -91.97
CA SER A 7 33.81 7.54 -93.18
C SER A 7 35.16 8.22 -92.97
N VAL A 8 35.63 8.42 -91.73
CA VAL A 8 36.89 9.15 -91.45
C VAL A 8 38.05 8.18 -91.25
N LEU A 9 39.14 8.40 -92.00
CA LEU A 9 40.40 7.66 -91.88
C LEU A 9 40.94 7.69 -90.44
N PRO A 10 41.55 6.60 -89.92
CA PRO A 10 42.04 6.52 -88.54
C PRO A 10 43.01 7.63 -88.12
N THR A 11 43.71 8.24 -89.08
CA THR A 11 44.65 9.36 -88.90
C THR A 11 43.97 10.73 -88.73
N GLN A 12 42.68 10.86 -89.10
CA GLN A 12 41.94 12.13 -89.09
C GLN A 12 40.84 12.22 -88.01
N ARG A 13 40.81 11.30 -87.05
CA ARG A 13 39.80 11.29 -85.94
C ARG A 13 39.87 12.56 -85.09
N SER A 14 38.74 13.03 -84.55
CA SER A 14 38.70 14.26 -83.74
C SER A 14 39.50 14.15 -82.43
N SER A 15 39.94 15.29 -81.87
CA SER A 15 40.65 15.32 -80.58
C SER A 15 39.81 14.72 -79.44
N LEU A 16 38.49 14.98 -79.45
CA LEU A 16 37.53 14.42 -78.49
C LEU A 16 37.45 12.88 -78.58
N SER A 17 37.45 12.32 -79.80
CA SER A 17 37.46 10.87 -80.01
C SER A 17 38.77 10.26 -79.48
N ASN A 18 39.91 10.88 -79.77
CA ASN A 18 41.21 10.43 -79.29
C ASN A 18 41.32 10.47 -77.76
N ALA A 19 40.82 11.54 -77.14
CA ALA A 19 40.74 11.66 -75.68
C ALA A 19 39.88 10.53 -75.08
N GLY A 20 38.72 10.22 -75.67
CA GLY A 20 37.88 9.10 -75.26
C GLY A 20 38.60 7.75 -75.36
N GLY A 21 39.36 7.51 -76.43
CA GLY A 21 40.19 6.31 -76.59
C GLY A 21 41.29 6.18 -75.52
N ASN A 22 41.93 7.30 -75.17
CA ASN A 22 42.93 7.34 -74.10
C ASN A 22 42.29 7.12 -72.72
N PHE A 23 41.09 7.66 -72.46
CA PHE A 23 40.34 7.37 -71.24
C PHE A 23 39.95 5.89 -71.12
N PHE A 24 39.52 5.24 -72.21
CA PHE A 24 39.27 3.79 -72.19
C PHE A 24 40.54 3.00 -71.85
N MET A 25 41.69 3.34 -72.44
CA MET A 25 42.95 2.67 -72.14
C MET A 25 43.45 2.94 -70.71
N ALA A 26 43.27 4.15 -70.20
CA ALA A 26 43.58 4.49 -68.80
C ALA A 26 42.66 3.70 -67.84
N GLY A 27 41.37 3.58 -68.14
CA GLY A 27 40.41 2.79 -67.37
C GLY A 27 40.71 1.29 -67.39
N VAL A 28 41.20 0.75 -68.51
CA VAL A 28 41.72 -0.63 -68.60
C VAL A 28 42.95 -0.79 -67.70
N GLY A 29 43.91 0.13 -67.77
CA GLY A 29 45.09 0.11 -66.90
C GLY A 29 44.75 0.15 -65.42
N PHE A 30 43.84 1.05 -65.02
CA PHE A 30 43.36 1.14 -63.64
C PHE A 30 42.64 -0.15 -63.20
N SER A 31 41.76 -0.68 -64.05
CA SER A 31 41.07 -1.94 -63.79
C SER A 31 42.05 -3.10 -63.57
N PHE A 32 43.13 -3.20 -64.35
CA PHE A 32 44.16 -4.24 -64.15
C PHE A 32 44.93 -4.07 -62.83
N ILE A 33 45.29 -2.84 -62.46
CA ILE A 33 46.04 -2.56 -61.22
C ILE A 33 45.22 -2.91 -59.98
N PHE A 34 43.92 -2.59 -59.98
CA PHE A 34 43.05 -2.77 -58.82
C PHE A 34 42.22 -4.05 -58.83
N SER A 35 42.15 -4.80 -59.94
CA SER A 35 41.31 -6.01 -60.05
C SER A 35 41.69 -7.08 -59.03
N TRP A 36 42.97 -7.30 -58.75
CA TRP A 36 43.40 -8.30 -57.77
C TRP A 36 43.04 -7.88 -56.33
N LEU A 37 43.16 -6.59 -56.01
CA LEU A 37 42.74 -6.04 -54.72
C LEU A 37 41.23 -6.19 -54.52
N LEU A 38 40.45 -5.88 -55.55
CA LEU A 38 39.00 -5.97 -55.52
C LEU A 38 38.55 -7.43 -55.40
N MET A 39 39.18 -8.35 -56.14
CA MET A 39 38.95 -9.79 -56.02
C MET A 39 39.29 -10.30 -54.61
N LEU A 40 40.43 -9.90 -54.04
CA LEU A 40 40.84 -10.28 -52.69
C LEU A 40 39.87 -9.76 -51.63
N LEU A 41 39.41 -8.53 -51.76
CA LEU A 41 38.42 -7.94 -50.85
C LEU A 41 37.07 -8.67 -50.93
N VAL A 42 36.58 -9.00 -52.13
CA VAL A 42 35.37 -9.82 -52.31
C VAL A 42 35.55 -11.19 -51.66
N LEU A 43 36.70 -11.85 -51.85
CA LEU A 43 36.94 -13.17 -51.27
C LEU A 43 36.94 -13.14 -49.74
N ILE A 44 37.63 -12.18 -49.12
CA ILE A 44 37.66 -12.04 -47.66
C ILE A 44 36.26 -11.78 -47.12
N THR A 45 35.53 -10.82 -47.71
CA THR A 45 34.19 -10.45 -47.24
C THR A 45 33.15 -11.54 -47.49
N PHE A 46 33.28 -12.31 -48.58
CA PHE A 46 32.48 -13.51 -48.85
C PHE A 46 32.73 -14.61 -47.82
N VAL A 47 34.00 -14.93 -47.53
CA VAL A 47 34.34 -15.97 -46.56
C VAL A 47 33.83 -15.58 -45.18
N LEU A 48 34.04 -14.33 -44.78
CA LEU A 48 33.54 -13.81 -43.50
C LEU A 48 32.01 -13.82 -43.49
N GLY A 49 31.33 -13.00 -44.30
CA GLY A 49 29.88 -12.85 -44.24
C GLY A 49 29.09 -14.12 -44.58
N GLY A 50 29.49 -14.84 -45.61
CA GLY A 50 28.78 -16.02 -46.10
C GLY A 50 28.86 -17.21 -45.14
N ASN A 51 30.01 -17.46 -44.51
CA ASN A 51 30.14 -18.55 -43.54
C ASN A 51 29.71 -18.13 -42.13
N SER A 52 29.96 -16.87 -41.73
CA SER A 52 29.60 -16.42 -40.39
C SER A 52 28.10 -16.37 -40.17
N TYR A 53 27.30 -16.07 -41.19
CA TYR A 53 25.85 -16.04 -41.05
C TYR A 53 25.27 -17.40 -40.61
N MET A 54 25.62 -18.48 -41.33
CA MET A 54 25.13 -19.83 -40.97
C MET A 54 25.70 -20.32 -39.64
N VAL A 55 26.99 -20.07 -39.37
CA VAL A 55 27.61 -20.59 -38.14
C VAL A 55 27.18 -19.82 -36.90
N VAL A 56 27.01 -18.50 -37.00
CA VAL A 56 26.73 -17.65 -35.84
C VAL A 56 25.23 -17.37 -35.71
N CYS A 57 24.58 -16.81 -36.73
CA CYS A 57 23.18 -16.36 -36.60
C CYS A 57 22.20 -17.52 -36.52
N GLU A 58 22.35 -18.54 -37.37
CA GLU A 58 21.45 -19.70 -37.35
C GLU A 58 21.63 -20.50 -36.04
N SER A 59 22.87 -20.69 -35.59
CA SER A 59 23.17 -21.35 -34.31
C SER A 59 22.68 -20.56 -33.09
N TRP A 60 22.66 -19.22 -33.16
CA TRP A 60 22.18 -18.36 -32.07
C TRP A 60 20.67 -18.46 -31.95
N ARG A 61 19.97 -18.30 -33.08
CA ARG A 61 18.51 -18.35 -33.15
C ARG A 61 17.93 -19.72 -32.80
N SER A 62 18.65 -20.80 -33.15
CA SER A 62 18.30 -22.18 -32.79
C SER A 62 18.75 -22.57 -31.37
N GLN A 63 19.36 -21.65 -30.62
CA GLN A 63 19.93 -21.86 -29.28
C GLN A 63 21.05 -22.92 -29.21
N GLN A 64 21.50 -23.44 -30.36
CA GLN A 64 22.61 -24.38 -30.46
C GLN A 64 23.94 -23.79 -29.99
N LEU A 65 24.12 -22.47 -30.15
CA LEU A 65 25.28 -21.75 -29.64
C LEU A 65 25.37 -21.82 -28.11
N PHE A 66 24.24 -21.65 -27.40
CA PHE A 66 24.22 -21.74 -25.94
C PHE A 66 24.47 -23.18 -25.47
N GLN A 67 23.91 -24.18 -26.15
CA GLN A 67 24.20 -25.59 -25.89
C GLN A 67 25.67 -25.97 -26.11
N LEU A 68 26.34 -25.31 -27.06
CA LEU A 68 27.76 -25.49 -27.32
C LEU A 68 28.62 -24.91 -26.18
N LEU A 69 28.26 -23.72 -25.71
CA LEU A 69 28.90 -23.04 -24.57
C LEU A 69 28.70 -23.81 -23.25
N ASP A 70 27.55 -24.47 -23.10
CA ASP A 70 27.24 -25.31 -21.95
C ASP A 70 28.00 -26.65 -21.94
N ASN A 71 28.64 -27.05 -23.04
CA ASN A 71 29.38 -28.31 -23.12
C ASN A 71 30.87 -28.10 -22.78
N PRO A 72 31.33 -28.51 -21.59
CA PRO A 72 32.72 -28.31 -21.16
C PRO A 72 33.73 -29.10 -21.99
N SER A 73 33.28 -30.09 -22.75
CA SER A 73 34.12 -30.89 -23.67
C SER A 73 34.50 -30.11 -24.94
N LEU A 74 33.69 -29.11 -25.31
CA LEU A 74 33.83 -28.33 -26.55
C LEU A 74 34.48 -26.97 -26.29
N VAL A 75 34.27 -26.39 -25.11
CA VAL A 75 34.93 -25.14 -24.68
C VAL A 75 35.67 -25.37 -23.35
N PRO A 76 36.93 -25.85 -23.40
CA PRO A 76 37.70 -26.11 -22.19
C PRO A 76 38.00 -24.81 -21.43
N GLY A 77 37.66 -24.78 -20.14
CA GLY A 77 37.93 -23.64 -19.24
C GLY A 77 36.76 -22.68 -19.01
N PHE A 78 35.63 -22.86 -19.70
CA PHE A 78 34.39 -22.13 -19.39
C PHE A 78 33.44 -23.03 -18.61
N ASN A 79 33.19 -22.68 -17.35
CA ASN A 79 32.16 -23.30 -16.53
C ASN A 79 31.33 -22.20 -15.88
N LEU A 80 30.12 -21.99 -16.38
CA LEU A 80 29.22 -20.96 -15.88
C LEU A 80 28.86 -21.19 -14.40
N SER A 81 28.73 -22.45 -13.98
CA SER A 81 28.43 -22.79 -12.59
C SER A 81 29.58 -22.41 -11.66
N GLU A 82 30.83 -22.56 -12.10
CA GLU A 82 32.01 -22.11 -11.34
C GLU A 82 32.09 -20.59 -11.26
N LEU A 83 31.79 -19.89 -12.36
CA LEU A 83 31.79 -18.42 -12.41
C LEU A 83 30.70 -17.79 -11.52
N LEU A 84 29.55 -18.45 -11.41
CA LEU A 84 28.45 -18.06 -10.53
C LEU A 84 28.67 -18.51 -9.07
N GLY A 85 29.78 -19.18 -8.78
CA GLY A 85 30.09 -19.70 -7.46
C GLY A 85 29.12 -20.79 -7.00
N GLN A 86 28.58 -21.59 -7.92
CA GLN A 86 27.66 -22.69 -7.69
C GLN A 86 28.42 -24.03 -7.79
N GLU A 87 28.96 -24.46 -6.66
CA GLU A 87 29.64 -25.75 -6.53
C GLU A 87 28.64 -26.90 -6.68
N GLY A 88 28.77 -27.69 -7.75
CA GLY A 88 28.01 -28.92 -7.96
C GLY A 88 26.64 -28.78 -8.65
N GLY A 89 26.20 -27.57 -8.99
CA GLY A 89 25.02 -27.35 -9.83
C GLY A 89 25.39 -27.37 -11.31
N THR A 90 24.53 -27.96 -12.18
CA THR A 90 24.67 -27.84 -13.64
C THR A 90 23.79 -26.69 -14.12
N THR A 91 24.27 -25.45 -14.04
CA THR A 91 23.54 -24.32 -14.63
C THR A 91 23.71 -24.35 -16.14
N ASN A 92 22.62 -24.67 -16.83
CA ASN A 92 22.57 -24.69 -18.28
C ASN A 92 22.17 -23.28 -18.77
N LEU A 93 23.08 -22.60 -19.47
CA LEU A 93 22.88 -21.27 -20.04
C LEU A 93 21.69 -21.25 -21.00
N SER A 94 21.50 -22.30 -21.81
CA SER A 94 20.34 -22.43 -22.70
C SER A 94 19.02 -22.45 -21.92
N GLU A 95 18.97 -23.17 -20.80
CA GLU A 95 17.78 -23.21 -19.94
C GLU A 95 17.56 -21.86 -19.25
N MET A 96 18.62 -21.25 -18.72
CA MET A 96 18.56 -19.92 -18.11
C MET A 96 18.04 -18.88 -19.08
N TYR A 97 18.55 -18.85 -20.31
CA TYR A 97 18.08 -17.95 -21.35
C TYR A 97 16.60 -18.17 -21.67
N ARG A 98 16.14 -19.43 -21.77
CA ARG A 98 14.74 -19.76 -22.02
C ARG A 98 13.82 -19.28 -20.88
N GLN A 99 14.22 -19.47 -19.63
CA GLN A 99 13.46 -18.98 -18.47
C GLN A 99 13.44 -17.45 -18.44
N CYS A 100 14.54 -16.80 -18.78
CA CYS A 100 14.57 -15.34 -18.90
C CYS A 100 13.67 -14.80 -20.00
N GLN A 101 13.56 -15.49 -21.13
CA GLN A 101 12.56 -15.14 -22.16
C GLN A 101 11.12 -15.22 -21.63
N GLN A 102 10.85 -16.11 -20.67
CA GLN A 102 9.55 -16.27 -20.02
C GLN A 102 9.29 -15.29 -18.87
N ASP A 103 10.17 -14.30 -18.64
CA ASP A 103 10.06 -13.33 -17.54
C ASP A 103 10.19 -13.93 -16.15
N THR A 104 10.88 -15.07 -16.03
CA THR A 104 11.19 -15.69 -14.75
C THR A 104 12.14 -14.82 -13.91
N ALA A 105 11.98 -14.86 -12.60
CA ALA A 105 12.88 -14.20 -11.66
C ALA A 105 14.23 -14.91 -11.59
N LEU A 106 15.32 -14.13 -11.44
CA LEU A 106 16.67 -14.68 -11.30
C LEU A 106 16.79 -15.65 -10.12
N TRP A 107 15.99 -15.49 -9.07
CA TRP A 107 15.96 -16.40 -7.93
C TRP A 107 15.68 -17.85 -8.36
N GLN A 108 14.63 -18.04 -9.16
CA GLN A 108 14.24 -19.34 -9.69
C GLN A 108 15.23 -19.79 -10.77
N THR A 109 15.65 -18.88 -11.64
CA THR A 109 16.52 -19.23 -12.77
C THR A 109 17.91 -19.70 -12.35
N LEU A 110 18.48 -19.07 -11.32
CA LEU A 110 19.78 -19.47 -10.77
C LEU A 110 19.67 -20.55 -9.69
N HIS A 111 18.46 -21.04 -9.39
CA HIS A 111 18.20 -22.03 -8.35
C HIS A 111 18.81 -21.62 -7.00
N LEU A 112 18.63 -20.35 -6.62
CA LEU A 112 19.23 -19.79 -5.40
C LEU A 112 18.65 -20.41 -4.12
N ASP A 113 17.48 -21.04 -4.21
CA ASP A 113 16.85 -21.84 -3.15
C ASP A 113 17.76 -22.98 -2.65
N GLN A 114 18.63 -23.52 -3.52
CA GLN A 114 19.58 -24.58 -3.15
C GLN A 114 20.76 -24.07 -2.32
N ARG A 115 21.04 -22.76 -2.36
CA ARG A 115 22.16 -22.12 -1.65
C ARG A 115 21.67 -21.39 -0.40
N VAL A 116 20.51 -20.74 -0.49
CA VAL A 116 19.95 -19.90 0.56
C VAL A 116 18.53 -20.33 0.83
N SER A 117 18.32 -20.96 1.98
CA SER A 117 16.98 -21.24 2.48
C SER A 117 16.37 -19.97 3.06
N LEU A 118 15.42 -19.37 2.33
CA LEU A 118 14.64 -18.23 2.83
C LEU A 118 13.84 -18.60 4.09
N ASP A 119 13.48 -19.88 4.24
CA ASP A 119 12.80 -20.37 5.44
C ASP A 119 13.69 -20.36 6.67
N GLU A 120 15.00 -20.59 6.52
CA GLU A 120 15.96 -20.50 7.61
C GLU A 120 16.32 -19.04 7.91
N VAL A 121 16.61 -18.24 6.88
CA VAL A 121 17.06 -16.84 7.04
C VAL A 121 15.95 -15.95 7.59
N LEU A 122 14.70 -16.14 7.14
CA LEU A 122 13.54 -15.34 7.57
C LEU A 122 12.72 -16.07 8.63
N ASN A 123 13.32 -17.01 9.38
CA ASN A 123 12.63 -17.73 10.44
C ASN A 123 12.41 -16.84 11.66
N ILE A 124 11.15 -16.47 11.94
CA ILE A 124 10.78 -15.74 13.16
C ILE A 124 10.17 -16.59 14.26
N SER A 125 10.08 -17.91 14.07
CA SER A 125 9.47 -18.82 15.06
C SER A 125 10.19 -18.75 16.41
N GLN A 126 11.52 -18.60 16.41
CA GLN A 126 12.31 -18.43 17.62
C GLN A 126 11.90 -17.16 18.37
N TYR A 127 11.84 -16.01 17.68
CA TYR A 127 11.44 -14.73 18.28
C TYR A 127 9.99 -14.77 18.77
N LYS A 128 9.08 -15.40 18.01
CA LYS A 128 7.68 -15.62 18.44
C LYS A 128 7.61 -16.39 19.76
N GLY A 129 8.42 -17.44 19.91
CA GLY A 129 8.51 -18.23 21.14
C GLY A 129 9.08 -17.44 22.32
N GLU A 130 10.17 -16.69 22.10
CA GLU A 130 10.80 -15.84 23.12
C GLU A 130 9.87 -14.72 23.59
N ILE A 131 9.19 -14.06 22.65
CA ILE A 131 8.21 -12.99 22.91
C ILE A 131 7.03 -13.54 23.71
N SER A 132 6.45 -14.67 23.30
CA SER A 132 5.36 -15.34 24.03
C SER A 132 5.77 -15.67 25.47
N THR A 133 6.95 -16.27 25.65
CA THR A 133 7.48 -16.65 26.96
C THR A 133 7.78 -15.45 27.86
N ALA A 134 8.33 -14.37 27.28
CA ALA A 134 8.59 -13.12 28.01
C ALA A 134 7.29 -12.48 28.51
N PHE A 135 6.24 -12.59 27.70
CA PHE A 135 4.94 -12.04 28.02
C PHE A 135 4.16 -12.85 29.06
N GLU A 136 4.23 -14.17 29.01
CA GLU A 136 3.67 -15.03 30.07
C GLU A 136 4.24 -14.71 31.45
N LYS A 137 5.52 -14.33 31.49
CA LYS A 137 6.25 -13.93 32.71
C LYS A 137 6.00 -12.47 33.11
N MET A 138 5.31 -11.68 32.30
CA MET A 138 5.03 -10.29 32.60
C MET A 138 4.02 -10.19 33.74
N ASN A 139 4.44 -9.55 34.83
CA ASN A 139 3.57 -9.26 35.96
C ASN A 139 3.14 -7.79 35.91
N ILE A 140 1.84 -7.53 35.77
CA ILE A 140 1.31 -6.17 35.66
C ILE A 140 1.05 -5.66 37.06
N THR A 141 1.94 -4.81 37.56
CA THR A 141 1.72 -4.08 38.81
C THR A 141 0.96 -2.80 38.53
N LEU A 142 -0.32 -2.78 38.88
CA LEU A 142 -1.10 -1.55 38.91
C LEU A 142 -0.88 -0.82 40.23
N SER A 143 -0.77 0.51 40.15
CA SER A 143 -0.88 1.35 41.34
C SER A 143 -2.27 1.13 41.97
N PRO A 144 -2.38 1.11 43.30
CA PRO A 144 -3.67 0.95 43.96
C PRO A 144 -4.59 2.09 43.53
N ILE A 145 -5.63 1.73 42.79
CA ILE A 145 -6.71 2.66 42.43
C ILE A 145 -7.59 2.76 43.67
N SER A 146 -7.97 3.95 44.12
CA SER A 146 -8.97 4.13 45.18
C SER A 146 -9.98 5.15 44.71
N LEU A 147 -11.21 4.70 44.41
CA LEU A 147 -12.30 5.61 44.04
C LEU A 147 -12.75 6.45 45.23
N LEU A 148 -13.01 5.79 46.35
CA LEU A 148 -13.48 6.40 47.60
C LEU A 148 -12.79 5.71 48.78
N ASN A 149 -12.02 6.48 49.53
CA ASN A 149 -11.44 6.03 50.78
C ASN A 149 -12.53 5.86 51.85
N GLN A 150 -12.25 5.04 52.88
CA GLN A 150 -13.22 4.78 53.95
C GLN A 150 -13.73 6.07 54.61
N SER A 151 -12.84 7.04 54.87
CA SER A 151 -13.22 8.35 55.41
C SER A 151 -14.19 9.13 54.51
N GLN A 152 -14.08 9.00 53.19
CA GLN A 152 -14.99 9.66 52.25
C GLN A 152 -16.36 8.96 52.21
N LYS A 153 -16.38 7.62 52.30
CA LYS A 153 -17.62 6.85 52.44
C LYS A 153 -18.36 7.23 53.73
N ASP A 154 -17.63 7.30 54.84
CA ASP A 154 -18.18 7.68 56.14
C ASP A 154 -18.69 9.14 56.15
N MET A 155 -17.98 10.06 55.48
CA MET A 155 -18.43 11.45 55.33
C MET A 155 -19.75 11.55 54.56
N LEU A 156 -19.91 10.79 53.47
CA LEU A 156 -21.15 10.76 52.69
C LEU A 156 -22.32 10.18 53.49
N LEU A 157 -22.10 9.07 54.21
CA LEU A 157 -23.10 8.48 55.10
C LEU A 157 -23.50 9.45 56.22
N ASN A 158 -22.52 10.11 56.84
CA ASN A 158 -22.77 11.07 57.91
C ASN A 158 -23.50 12.32 57.40
N ALA A 159 -23.16 12.83 56.22
CA ALA A 159 -23.87 13.94 55.60
C ALA A 159 -25.33 13.56 55.28
N SER A 160 -25.56 12.36 54.76
CA SER A 160 -26.90 11.84 54.48
C SER A 160 -27.73 11.68 55.76
N ARG A 161 -27.12 11.16 56.84
CA ARG A 161 -27.77 11.06 58.16
C ARG A 161 -28.04 12.43 58.79
N ALA A 162 -27.12 13.37 58.65
CA ALA A 162 -27.28 14.74 59.16
C ALA A 162 -28.38 15.51 58.42
N GLY A 163 -28.67 15.15 57.16
CA GLY A 163 -29.78 15.68 56.37
C GLY A 163 -31.16 15.12 56.74
N GLN A 164 -31.25 14.16 57.68
CA GLN A 164 -32.53 13.58 58.07
C GLN A 164 -33.36 14.57 58.88
N PRO A 165 -34.64 14.79 58.53
CA PRO A 165 -35.52 15.66 59.27
C PRO A 165 -35.82 15.09 60.66
N PRO A 166 -36.21 15.94 61.62
CA PRO A 166 -36.75 15.46 62.89
C PRO A 166 -38.03 14.66 62.68
N ASN A 167 -38.42 13.88 63.69
CA ASN A 167 -39.66 13.15 63.65
C ASN A 167 -40.86 14.12 63.69
N PHE A 168 -41.53 14.28 62.55
CA PHE A 168 -42.73 15.12 62.40
C PHE A 168 -44.04 14.41 62.74
N THR A 169 -44.06 13.15 63.21
CA THR A 169 -45.29 12.39 63.47
C THR A 169 -46.24 13.14 64.41
N SER A 170 -45.73 13.69 65.52
CA SER A 170 -46.56 14.45 66.47
C SER A 170 -47.06 15.77 65.88
N ILE A 171 -46.28 16.41 65.00
CA ILE A 171 -46.68 17.67 64.35
C ILE A 171 -47.76 17.40 63.30
N LEU A 172 -47.61 16.34 62.50
CA LEU A 172 -48.64 15.91 61.55
C LEU A 172 -49.95 15.56 62.27
N GLU A 173 -49.89 14.87 63.42
CA GLU A 173 -51.07 14.55 64.23
C GLU A 173 -51.76 15.82 64.77
N GLN A 174 -51.00 16.85 65.16
CA GLN A 174 -51.56 18.15 65.57
C GLN A 174 -52.15 18.93 64.39
N LEU A 175 -51.55 18.85 63.19
CA LEU A 175 -52.05 19.48 61.97
C LEU A 175 -53.38 18.89 61.48
N ASP A 176 -53.69 17.65 61.89
CA ASP A 176 -54.96 16.99 61.62
C ASP A 176 -56.08 17.38 62.61
N GLN A 177 -55.76 18.13 63.68
CA GLN A 177 -56.74 18.63 64.64
C GLN A 177 -57.34 19.98 64.19
N ASN A 178 -58.57 20.25 64.63
CA ASN A 178 -59.20 21.55 64.43
C ASN A 178 -58.46 22.65 65.20
N VAL A 179 -58.33 23.83 64.59
CA VAL A 179 -57.64 25.01 65.20
C VAL A 179 -58.32 25.46 66.50
N THR A 180 -59.62 25.21 66.63
CA THR A 180 -60.41 25.51 67.82
C THR A 180 -60.95 24.24 68.48
N GLN A 181 -61.03 24.26 69.81
CA GLN A 181 -61.56 23.15 70.63
C GLN A 181 -63.06 22.86 70.34
N GLY A 182 -63.78 23.80 69.74
CA GLY A 182 -65.17 23.67 69.29
C GLY A 182 -65.46 24.57 68.08
N SER A 183 -66.63 24.41 67.47
CA SER A 183 -67.03 25.22 66.31
C SER A 183 -67.43 26.64 66.72
N LEU A 184 -66.69 27.65 66.25
CA LEU A 184 -67.04 29.07 66.45
C LEU A 184 -68.41 29.39 65.84
N LEU A 185 -68.77 28.74 64.73
CA LEU A 185 -70.09 28.83 64.10
C LEU A 185 -71.20 28.27 65.00
N TYR A 186 -70.94 27.17 65.71
CA TYR A 186 -71.89 26.59 66.66
C TYR A 186 -72.10 27.52 67.86
N LEU A 187 -71.02 28.05 68.44
CA LEU A 187 -71.09 29.02 69.54
C LEU A 187 -71.82 30.30 69.12
N ALA A 188 -71.57 30.79 67.91
CA ALA A 188 -72.30 31.94 67.35
C ALA A 188 -73.81 31.66 67.23
N ALA A 189 -74.20 30.45 66.82
CA ALA A 189 -75.60 30.05 66.73
C ALA A 189 -76.27 29.92 68.11
N GLU A 190 -75.56 29.44 69.13
CA GLU A 190 -76.06 29.39 70.52
C GLU A 190 -76.26 30.80 71.10
N LEU A 191 -75.34 31.73 70.85
CA LEU A 191 -75.48 33.13 71.28
C LEU A 191 -76.68 33.81 70.64
N GLU A 192 -76.97 33.52 69.37
CA GLU A 192 -78.18 34.03 68.70
C GLU A 192 -79.47 33.46 69.31
N GLN A 193 -79.49 32.15 69.62
CA GLN A 193 -80.62 31.52 70.30
C GLN A 193 -80.83 32.08 71.72
N LEU A 194 -79.75 32.45 72.40
CA LEU A 194 -79.81 33.09 73.71
C LEU A 194 -80.29 34.55 73.60
N ALA A 195 -79.87 35.25 72.55
CA ALA A 195 -80.28 36.63 72.26
C ALA A 195 -81.80 36.74 72.04
N ASP A 196 -82.43 35.74 71.41
CA ASP A 196 -83.88 35.72 71.16
C ASP A 196 -84.72 35.59 72.45
N LYS A 197 -84.08 35.25 73.59
CA LYS A 197 -84.72 35.13 74.92
C LYS A 197 -84.32 36.26 75.90
N ALA A 198 -83.49 37.20 75.46
CA ALA A 198 -82.91 38.24 76.31
C ALA A 198 -83.58 39.62 76.14
N ASP A 199 -83.38 40.50 77.11
CA ASP A 199 -83.82 41.90 77.05
C ASP A 199 -83.12 42.68 75.93
N ALA A 200 -83.72 43.78 75.46
CA ALA A 200 -83.30 44.50 74.25
C ALA A 200 -81.80 44.88 74.23
N ASP A 201 -81.27 45.41 75.34
CA ASP A 201 -79.86 45.80 75.45
C ASP A 201 -78.90 44.59 75.44
N VAL A 202 -79.32 43.42 75.95
CA VAL A 202 -78.50 42.21 76.01
C VAL A 202 -78.54 41.46 74.67
N ARG A 203 -79.71 41.47 74.00
CA ARG A 203 -79.92 40.83 72.69
C ARG A 203 -79.01 41.41 71.62
N ASP A 204 -78.87 42.73 71.55
CA ASP A 204 -78.08 43.38 70.50
C ASP A 204 -76.58 43.12 70.69
N ASN A 205 -76.11 43.03 71.94
CA ASN A 205 -74.75 42.63 72.29
C ASN A 205 -74.47 41.17 71.92
N LEU A 206 -75.36 40.23 72.28
CA LEU A 206 -75.21 38.81 71.93
C LEU A 206 -75.21 38.58 70.40
N LYS A 207 -76.01 39.33 69.64
CA LYS A 207 -75.99 39.31 68.17
C LYS A 207 -74.76 39.99 67.56
N ALA A 208 -74.14 40.94 68.26
CA ALA A 208 -72.86 41.51 67.86
C ALA A 208 -71.71 40.50 68.07
N ASP A 209 -71.66 39.84 69.23
CA ASP A 209 -70.67 38.82 69.55
C ASP A 209 -70.77 37.61 68.61
N ALA A 210 -71.99 37.16 68.30
CA ALA A 210 -72.22 36.10 67.31
C ALA A 210 -71.70 36.46 65.90
N ARG A 211 -71.85 37.73 65.48
CA ARG A 211 -71.30 38.21 64.20
C ARG A 211 -69.77 38.24 64.23
N GLN A 212 -69.17 38.71 65.32
CA GLN A 212 -67.71 38.71 65.49
C GLN A 212 -67.14 37.28 65.46
N LEU A 213 -67.80 36.30 66.08
CA LEU A 213 -67.37 34.90 66.04
C LEU A 213 -67.39 34.31 64.61
N ARG A 214 -68.39 34.65 63.80
CA ARG A 214 -68.43 34.22 62.39
C ARG A 214 -67.38 34.92 61.52
N GLU A 215 -67.12 36.19 61.78
CA GLU A 215 -66.06 36.94 61.08
C GLU A 215 -64.68 36.38 61.44
N LEU A 216 -64.46 36.08 62.72
CA LEU A 216 -63.24 35.41 63.21
C LEU A 216 -63.06 34.01 62.61
N ASP A 217 -64.12 33.20 62.52
CA ASP A 217 -64.07 31.87 61.88
C ASP A 217 -63.68 31.97 60.40
N LYS A 218 -64.29 32.92 59.67
CA LYS A 218 -63.97 33.19 58.27
C LYS A 218 -62.53 33.66 58.08
N GLU A 219 -62.06 34.58 58.92
CA GLU A 219 -60.68 35.07 58.89
C GLU A 219 -59.67 33.97 59.23
N MET A 220 -59.97 33.16 60.24
CA MET A 220 -59.15 32.01 60.64
C MET A 220 -59.07 30.98 59.52
N GLN A 221 -60.18 30.69 58.85
CA GLN A 221 -60.19 29.73 57.74
C GLN A 221 -59.47 30.27 56.50
N MET A 222 -59.59 31.56 56.18
CA MET A 222 -58.85 32.17 55.07
C MET A 222 -57.34 32.28 55.34
N SER A 223 -56.94 32.54 56.58
CA SER A 223 -55.53 32.76 56.94
C SER A 223 -54.78 31.45 57.23
N PHE A 224 -55.36 30.55 58.03
CA PHE A 224 -54.64 29.37 58.53
C PHE A 224 -54.78 28.13 57.65
N SER A 225 -55.91 27.92 56.96
CA SER A 225 -56.13 26.65 56.22
C SER A 225 -55.07 26.42 55.13
N GLY A 226 -54.73 27.45 54.36
CA GLY A 226 -53.70 27.38 53.32
C GLY A 226 -52.29 27.20 53.88
N LEU A 227 -51.97 27.89 54.98
CA LEU A 227 -50.66 27.75 55.65
C LEU A 227 -50.48 26.36 56.27
N LEU A 228 -51.51 25.81 56.91
CA LEU A 228 -51.48 24.47 57.50
C LEU A 228 -51.38 23.38 56.44
N GLN A 229 -52.10 23.53 55.33
CA GLN A 229 -52.01 22.62 54.19
C GLN A 229 -50.62 22.66 53.54
N SER A 230 -50.07 23.87 53.32
CA SER A 230 -48.72 24.03 52.78
C SER A 230 -47.66 23.46 53.72
N LEU A 231 -47.81 23.63 55.04
CA LEU A 231 -46.92 23.03 56.03
C LEU A 231 -46.97 21.50 55.98
N ARG A 232 -48.16 20.90 55.87
CA ARG A 232 -48.32 19.44 55.71
C ARG A 232 -47.61 18.93 54.45
N GLU A 233 -47.81 19.59 53.32
CA GLU A 233 -47.18 19.23 52.05
C GLU A 233 -45.65 19.37 52.11
N ASN A 234 -45.14 20.46 52.69
CA ASN A 234 -43.71 20.67 52.88
C ASN A 234 -43.08 19.63 53.82
N ILE A 235 -43.78 19.23 54.89
CA ILE A 235 -43.32 18.16 55.80
C ILE A 235 -43.20 16.84 55.04
N HIS A 236 -44.22 16.46 54.26
CA HIS A 236 -44.17 15.22 53.45
C HIS A 236 -43.08 15.27 52.39
N LEU A 237 -42.91 16.41 51.72
CA LEU A 237 -41.85 16.60 50.73
C LEU A 237 -40.47 16.42 51.36
N VAL A 238 -40.20 17.07 52.49
CA VAL A 238 -38.92 16.95 53.21
C VAL A 238 -38.67 15.51 53.68
N GLN A 239 -39.69 14.82 54.21
CA GLN A 239 -39.58 13.41 54.60
C GLN A 239 -39.25 12.50 53.42
N HIS A 240 -39.90 12.73 52.27
CA HIS A 240 -39.66 11.95 51.05
C HIS A 240 -38.26 12.20 50.48
N GLU A 241 -37.88 13.46 50.29
CA GLU A 241 -36.57 13.87 49.75
C GLU A 241 -35.43 13.39 50.65
N ALA A 242 -35.59 13.43 51.96
CA ALA A 242 -34.57 12.94 52.90
C ALA A 242 -34.40 11.42 52.87
N ALA A 243 -35.50 10.67 52.77
CA ALA A 243 -35.45 9.22 52.59
C ALA A 243 -34.83 8.83 51.25
N GLN A 244 -35.15 9.59 50.19
CA GLN A 244 -34.56 9.41 48.87
C GLN A 244 -33.06 9.72 48.87
N LEU A 245 -32.62 10.77 49.57
CA LEU A 245 -31.21 11.12 49.72
C LEU A 245 -30.41 9.98 50.38
N GLU A 246 -30.95 9.37 51.44
CA GLU A 246 -30.33 8.21 52.10
C GLU A 246 -30.25 7.00 51.16
N ALA A 247 -31.36 6.66 50.50
CA ALA A 247 -31.38 5.55 49.55
C ALA A 247 -30.39 5.75 48.39
N GLN A 248 -30.33 6.95 47.81
CA GLN A 248 -29.39 7.27 46.73
C GLN A 248 -27.93 7.31 47.19
N THR A 249 -27.67 7.77 48.42
CA THR A 249 -26.31 7.77 48.99
C THR A 249 -25.82 6.34 49.16
N ASN A 250 -26.63 5.46 49.76
CA ASN A 250 -26.29 4.05 49.93
C ASN A 250 -26.08 3.35 48.58
N ALA A 251 -27.01 3.53 47.63
CA ALA A 251 -26.89 2.91 46.30
C ALA A 251 -25.65 3.39 45.53
N THR A 252 -25.28 4.67 45.67
CA THR A 252 -24.04 5.21 45.06
C THR A 252 -22.80 4.62 45.71
N LEU A 253 -22.78 4.48 47.05
CA LEU A 253 -21.67 3.88 47.77
C LEU A 253 -21.48 2.39 47.45
N ASP A 254 -22.58 1.66 47.26
CA ASP A 254 -22.56 0.26 46.82
C ASP A 254 -21.97 0.15 45.42
N LYS A 255 -22.48 0.92 44.45
CA LYS A 255 -21.93 0.96 43.08
C LYS A 255 -20.46 1.36 43.03
N ALA A 256 -20.05 2.32 43.87
CA ALA A 256 -18.65 2.72 43.95
C ALA A 256 -17.76 1.60 44.52
N SER A 257 -18.30 0.79 45.43
CA SER A 257 -17.59 -0.37 45.99
C SER A 257 -17.51 -1.52 44.98
N GLU A 258 -18.58 -1.80 44.24
CA GLU A 258 -18.57 -2.78 43.14
C GLU A 258 -17.56 -2.37 42.04
N ALA A 259 -17.54 -1.08 41.68
CA ALA A 259 -16.59 -0.56 40.70
C ALA A 259 -15.13 -0.67 41.20
N GLN A 260 -14.91 -0.41 42.48
CA GLN A 260 -13.60 -0.57 43.12
C GLN A 260 -13.13 -2.04 43.04
N GLU A 261 -13.99 -2.99 43.41
CA GLU A 261 -13.67 -4.43 43.34
C GLU A 261 -13.40 -4.90 41.91
N PHE A 262 -14.18 -4.43 40.94
CA PHE A 262 -13.95 -4.72 39.52
C PHE A 262 -12.59 -4.20 39.07
N LEU A 263 -12.23 -2.98 39.44
CA LEU A 263 -10.95 -2.38 39.06
C LEU A 263 -9.76 -3.12 39.68
N GLU A 264 -9.88 -3.56 40.94
CA GLU A 264 -8.83 -4.33 41.61
C GLU A 264 -8.66 -5.74 41.00
N ARG A 265 -9.76 -6.40 40.62
CA ARG A 265 -9.74 -7.79 40.16
C ARG A 265 -9.48 -7.93 38.66
N GLU A 266 -10.15 -7.14 37.83
CA GLU A 266 -10.21 -7.36 36.38
C GLU A 266 -9.22 -6.50 35.59
N THR A 267 -8.82 -5.32 36.09
CA THR A 267 -7.97 -4.39 35.31
C THR A 267 -6.65 -5.03 34.88
N ALA A 268 -5.99 -5.78 35.76
CA ALA A 268 -4.75 -6.47 35.43
C ALA A 268 -4.95 -7.51 34.32
N ASN A 269 -6.05 -8.27 34.38
CA ASN A 269 -6.39 -9.28 33.39
C ASN A 269 -6.76 -8.65 32.05
N ILE A 270 -7.52 -7.55 32.06
CA ILE A 270 -7.89 -6.80 30.86
C ILE A 270 -6.63 -6.25 30.19
N ILE A 271 -5.74 -5.57 30.92
CA ILE A 271 -4.51 -5.05 30.33
C ILE A 271 -3.66 -6.20 29.78
N LYS A 272 -3.55 -7.32 30.49
CA LYS A 272 -2.81 -8.50 30.02
C LYS A 272 -3.39 -9.04 28.70
N ASN A 273 -4.71 -9.20 28.62
CA ASN A 273 -5.39 -9.72 27.44
C ASN A 273 -5.32 -8.76 26.25
N GLU A 274 -5.58 -7.46 26.45
CA GLU A 274 -5.51 -6.45 25.39
C GLU A 274 -4.08 -6.31 24.86
N THR A 275 -3.09 -6.35 25.75
CA THR A 275 -1.69 -6.27 25.36
C THR A 275 -1.25 -7.55 24.63
N TRP A 276 -1.78 -8.73 25.00
CA TRP A 276 -1.59 -9.98 24.26
C TRP A 276 -2.19 -9.91 22.86
N ALA A 277 -3.43 -9.45 22.73
CA ALA A 277 -4.10 -9.29 21.44
C ALA A 277 -3.34 -8.31 20.52
N PHE A 278 -2.82 -7.22 21.08
CA PHE A 278 -1.95 -6.29 20.35
C PHE A 278 -0.67 -6.95 19.84
N LEU A 279 -0.02 -7.75 20.69
CA LEU A 279 1.20 -8.47 20.36
C LEU A 279 0.97 -9.54 19.28
N GLU A 280 -0.14 -10.27 19.35
CA GLU A 280 -0.52 -11.27 18.35
C GLU A 280 -0.74 -10.62 16.98
N ASN A 281 -1.46 -9.50 16.94
CA ASN A 281 -1.61 -8.71 15.71
C ASN A 281 -0.26 -8.25 15.14
N LEU A 282 0.66 -7.81 16.00
CA LEU A 282 1.99 -7.38 15.58
C LEU A 282 2.81 -8.55 15.01
N LEU A 283 2.75 -9.73 15.62
CA LEU A 283 3.38 -10.95 15.08
C LEU A 283 2.78 -11.37 13.73
N ASP A 284 1.46 -11.26 13.57
CA ASP A 284 0.77 -11.55 12.31
C ASP A 284 1.22 -10.61 11.18
N PHE A 285 1.45 -9.33 11.48
CA PHE A 285 2.06 -8.39 10.52
C PHE A 285 3.46 -8.85 10.07
N PHE A 286 4.31 -9.32 10.99
CA PHE A 286 5.63 -9.83 10.63
C PHE A 286 5.54 -11.12 9.80
N GLU A 287 4.66 -12.04 10.15
CA GLU A 287 4.43 -13.27 9.36
C GLU A 287 3.96 -12.95 7.95
N THR A 288 3.00 -12.03 7.81
CA THR A 288 2.50 -11.56 6.53
C THR A 288 3.60 -10.88 5.72
N TYR A 289 4.39 -10.02 6.34
CA TYR A 289 5.49 -9.33 5.67
C TYR A 289 6.59 -10.30 5.19
N ILE A 290 6.93 -11.30 6.00
CA ILE A 290 7.91 -12.34 5.61
C ILE A 290 7.38 -13.18 4.46
N SER A 291 6.11 -13.55 4.49
CA SER A 291 5.46 -14.27 3.39
C SER A 291 5.51 -13.46 2.09
N TRP A 292 5.15 -12.17 2.18
CA TRP A 292 5.25 -11.24 1.06
C TRP A 292 6.70 -11.08 0.56
N ALA A 293 7.67 -10.95 1.47
CA ALA A 293 9.09 -10.80 1.11
C ALA A 293 9.63 -12.05 0.42
N LYS A 294 9.25 -13.25 0.88
CA LYS A 294 9.59 -14.52 0.23
C LYS A 294 9.05 -14.56 -1.19
N SER A 295 7.75 -14.37 -1.37
CA SER A 295 7.10 -14.36 -2.70
C SER A 295 7.71 -13.29 -3.62
N SER A 296 7.92 -12.08 -3.10
CA SER A 296 8.52 -10.98 -3.86
C SER A 296 9.93 -11.32 -4.33
N LEU A 297 10.78 -11.87 -3.46
CA LEU A 297 12.15 -12.26 -3.82
C LEU A 297 12.18 -13.43 -4.82
N THR A 298 11.23 -14.37 -4.70
CA THR A 298 11.19 -15.56 -5.56
C THR A 298 10.57 -15.31 -6.92
N GLU A 299 9.64 -14.35 -7.06
CA GLU A 299 8.81 -14.21 -8.27
C GLU A 299 8.86 -12.81 -8.91
N ASP A 300 8.93 -11.74 -8.11
CA ASP A 300 8.71 -10.38 -8.62
C ASP A 300 10.00 -9.55 -8.73
N VAL A 301 10.97 -9.81 -7.87
CA VAL A 301 12.24 -9.08 -7.83
C VAL A 301 13.22 -9.70 -8.81
N ALA A 302 13.99 -8.84 -9.49
CA ALA A 302 15.06 -9.24 -10.40
C ALA A 302 14.60 -10.21 -11.51
N ARG A 303 13.48 -9.89 -12.18
CA ARG A 303 13.06 -10.57 -13.41
C ARG A 303 14.12 -10.43 -14.50
N CYS A 304 14.42 -11.53 -15.20
CA CYS A 304 15.54 -11.56 -16.14
C CYS A 304 15.17 -11.37 -17.62
N LYS A 305 13.92 -11.02 -17.93
CA LYS A 305 13.51 -10.64 -19.28
C LYS A 305 14.34 -9.52 -19.92
N PRO A 306 14.75 -8.45 -19.22
CA PRO A 306 15.62 -7.43 -19.80
C PRO A 306 16.97 -7.99 -20.26
N ILE A 307 17.48 -9.03 -19.58
CA ILE A 307 18.75 -9.69 -19.94
C ILE A 307 18.56 -10.49 -21.23
N ALA A 308 17.48 -11.29 -21.31
CA ALA A 308 17.16 -12.02 -22.54
C ALA A 308 16.98 -11.05 -23.73
N GLN A 309 16.24 -9.95 -23.54
CA GLN A 309 16.05 -8.93 -24.56
C GLN A 309 17.35 -8.26 -24.99
N ALA A 310 18.29 -8.02 -24.06
CA ALA A 310 19.60 -7.48 -24.41
C ALA A 310 20.38 -8.44 -25.32
N LEU A 311 20.34 -9.75 -25.05
CA LEU A 311 20.96 -10.77 -25.90
C LEU A 311 20.27 -10.86 -27.28
N ASP A 312 18.94 -10.82 -27.33
CA ASP A 312 18.16 -10.80 -28.57
C ASP A 312 18.48 -9.57 -29.42
N ASN A 313 18.68 -8.41 -28.77
CA ASN A 313 19.08 -7.18 -29.46
C ASN A 313 20.50 -7.28 -30.01
N VAL A 314 21.43 -7.92 -29.30
CA VAL A 314 22.80 -8.15 -29.79
C VAL A 314 22.80 -9.08 -30.99
N GLU A 315 22.00 -10.16 -30.94
CA GLU A 315 21.76 -11.04 -32.09
C GLU A 315 21.26 -10.22 -33.29
N THR A 316 20.17 -9.48 -33.10
CA THR A 316 19.53 -8.67 -34.15
C THR A 316 20.53 -7.68 -34.76
N ILE A 317 21.31 -6.97 -33.94
CA ILE A 317 22.33 -6.02 -34.43
C ILE A 317 23.41 -6.75 -35.23
N THR A 318 23.91 -7.87 -34.73
CA THR A 318 25.01 -8.59 -35.36
C THR A 318 24.57 -9.24 -36.67
N CYS A 319 23.41 -9.89 -36.67
CA CYS A 319 22.92 -10.67 -37.79
C CYS A 319 22.28 -9.78 -38.86
N ASP A 320 21.27 -9.00 -38.50
CA ASP A 320 20.45 -8.27 -39.47
C ASP A 320 21.12 -6.97 -39.94
N TYR A 321 21.97 -6.35 -39.11
CA TYR A 321 22.64 -5.10 -39.50
C TYR A 321 24.07 -5.33 -39.96
N ILE A 322 24.90 -6.07 -39.22
CA ILE A 322 26.32 -6.21 -39.58
C ILE A 322 26.51 -7.26 -40.68
N LEU A 323 26.05 -8.49 -40.45
CA LEU A 323 26.31 -9.61 -41.35
C LEU A 323 25.52 -9.50 -42.66
N ASP A 324 24.25 -9.10 -42.61
CA ASP A 324 23.49 -8.84 -43.83
C ASP A 324 24.06 -7.68 -44.65
N SER A 325 24.53 -6.60 -44.02
CA SER A 325 25.22 -5.52 -44.73
C SER A 325 26.53 -6.00 -45.37
N LEU A 326 27.31 -6.81 -44.66
CA LEU A 326 28.53 -7.42 -45.20
C LEU A 326 28.21 -8.34 -46.38
N ASN A 327 27.09 -9.07 -46.30
CA ASN A 327 26.59 -9.93 -47.37
C ASN A 327 26.18 -9.13 -48.61
N ALA A 328 25.42 -8.06 -48.43
CA ALA A 328 25.06 -7.14 -49.52
C ALA A 328 26.31 -6.48 -50.15
N PHE A 329 27.30 -6.13 -49.31
CA PHE A 329 28.54 -5.50 -49.75
C PHE A 329 29.38 -6.42 -50.63
N TRP A 330 29.69 -7.64 -50.19
CA TRP A 330 30.48 -8.56 -51.01
C TRP A 330 29.73 -8.99 -52.27
N PHE A 331 28.40 -9.16 -52.19
CA PHE A 331 27.58 -9.51 -53.35
C PHE A 331 27.65 -8.42 -54.42
N SER A 332 27.52 -7.15 -54.01
CA SER A 332 27.60 -5.99 -54.91
C SER A 332 28.99 -5.88 -55.56
N LEU A 333 30.06 -5.98 -54.77
CA LEU A 333 31.43 -5.93 -55.29
C LEU A 333 31.79 -7.13 -56.16
N GLY A 334 31.26 -8.32 -55.84
CA GLY A 334 31.39 -9.51 -56.66
C GLY A 334 30.81 -9.30 -58.05
N TRP A 335 29.63 -8.66 -58.14
CA TRP A 335 29.01 -8.31 -59.42
C TRP A 335 29.80 -7.27 -60.20
N CYS A 336 30.35 -6.25 -59.52
CA CYS A 336 31.28 -5.31 -60.13
C CYS A 336 32.52 -6.01 -60.71
N THR A 337 33.09 -6.97 -59.98
CA THR A 337 34.24 -7.78 -60.44
C THR A 337 33.87 -8.60 -61.67
N PHE A 338 32.71 -9.25 -61.64
CA PHE A 338 32.23 -10.10 -62.72
C PHE A 338 32.07 -9.32 -64.03
N PHE A 339 31.51 -8.11 -63.97
CA PHE A 339 31.36 -7.25 -65.14
C PHE A 339 32.62 -6.48 -65.55
N LEU A 340 33.63 -6.40 -64.68
CA LEU A 340 34.90 -5.74 -65.00
C LEU A 340 35.65 -6.46 -66.12
N LEU A 341 35.62 -7.81 -66.16
CA LEU A 341 36.24 -8.60 -67.22
C LEU A 341 35.67 -8.33 -68.63
N PRO A 342 34.35 -8.46 -68.89
CA PRO A 342 33.79 -8.12 -70.20
C PRO A 342 33.95 -6.64 -70.53
N SER A 343 33.89 -5.75 -69.52
CA SER A 343 34.10 -4.32 -69.71
C SER A 343 35.52 -3.99 -70.19
N ILE A 344 36.55 -4.68 -69.69
CA ILE A 344 37.93 -4.53 -70.19
C ILE A 344 38.01 -4.93 -71.67
N ILE A 345 37.43 -6.07 -72.04
CA ILE A 345 37.46 -6.56 -73.43
C ILE A 345 36.79 -5.54 -74.38
N LEU A 346 35.62 -5.04 -73.99
CA LEU A 346 34.91 -4.02 -74.75
C LEU A 346 35.69 -2.71 -74.81
N ALA A 347 36.25 -2.25 -73.70
CA ALA A 347 37.02 -1.01 -73.63
C ALA A 347 38.27 -1.05 -74.53
N VAL A 348 39.00 -2.17 -74.55
CA VAL A 348 40.15 -2.34 -75.46
C VAL A 348 39.72 -2.33 -76.93
N ARG A 349 38.62 -3.01 -77.26
CA ARG A 349 38.06 -3.02 -78.62
C ARG A 349 37.61 -1.63 -79.05
N LEU A 350 36.87 -0.91 -78.20
CA LEU A 350 36.39 0.45 -78.43
C LEU A 350 37.55 1.46 -78.52
N ALA A 351 38.58 1.34 -77.67
CA ALA A 351 39.75 2.22 -77.71
C ALA A 351 40.43 2.21 -79.08
N LYS A 352 40.50 1.05 -79.76
CA LYS A 352 41.01 0.94 -81.14
C LYS A 352 40.20 1.77 -82.14
N PHE A 353 38.89 1.91 -81.94
CA PHE A 353 38.00 2.69 -82.81
C PHE A 353 37.94 4.19 -82.48
N TYR A 354 38.38 4.59 -81.29
CA TYR A 354 38.34 5.99 -80.84
C TYR A 354 39.71 6.68 -80.93
N ARG A 355 40.81 5.96 -80.71
CA ARG A 355 42.16 6.55 -80.72
C ARG A 355 42.61 6.92 -82.14
N ARG A 356 43.22 8.08 -82.31
CA ARG A 356 43.83 8.50 -83.58
C ARG A 356 45.12 7.69 -83.78
N MET A 357 45.34 7.13 -84.97
CA MET A 357 46.57 6.41 -85.29
C MET A 357 47.50 7.31 -86.11
N ASP A 358 48.82 7.19 -85.90
CA ASP A 358 49.80 7.99 -86.64
C ASP A 358 49.98 7.53 -88.09
N ILE A 359 49.68 6.25 -88.36
CA ILE A 359 49.79 5.63 -89.68
C ILE A 359 48.47 4.92 -89.99
N ALA A 360 47.97 5.08 -91.21
CA ALA A 360 46.87 4.27 -91.72
C ALA A 360 47.48 3.18 -92.62
N ASP A 361 47.24 1.91 -92.30
CA ASP A 361 47.57 0.81 -93.20
C ASP A 361 46.64 0.94 -94.42
N VAL A 362 47.22 1.40 -95.54
CA VAL A 362 46.57 1.38 -96.85
C VAL A 362 46.88 0.01 -97.44
N TYR A 363 45.85 -0.83 -97.56
CA TYR A 363 45.91 -2.03 -98.40
C TYR A 363 45.43 -1.69 -99.80
#